data_AF-A0A8T2RPR0-F1
#
_entry.id   AF-A0A8T2RPR0-F1
#
_cell.length_a   1.000
_cell.length_b   1.000
_cell.length_c   1.000
_cell.angle_alpha   90.00
_cell.angle_beta   90.00
_cell.angle_gamma   90.00
#
_symmetry.space_group_name_H-M   'P 1'
#
loop_
_entity.id
_entity.type
_entity.pdbx_description
1 polymer ?
#
loop_
_entity_poly.entity_id
_entity_poly.type
_entity_poly.pdbx_seq_one_letter_code
_entity_poly.pdbx_strand_id
1 'polypeptide(L)'
;MAKLLLALAGVPKFLAILLFLCSSGHVSAERSGKLDDGFNYNHTLAQIMVEYASVVYLNDLDSLVAWNCTRCNNLTKGFQLVELIVDLQHCLQAFVGVAEDLHGIVIAFRGTQKNSIQNWMEDLYYRRLDLRYPGVKGAMVHRGFYTAYHNTTLRPRIVTTVLGILESINGLSVYVTGHSMGGALAAFCSLDLVANHGIQNIRTVTFGQPRIGNIVFAEFFNSLVPQTYRMTHEHDMVPHLPPYYSLFPHRSFHHFGREVWIHKVENESQSYDVETVCDGSGEDPTCSRSVAGNSIPDHLCYMGLSLQADTWSPCSFILTNNENMTIETEDGFIIKMPLLLEAQAEVQDPNGPQLF
;
A
#
# COMPACT_ATOMS: atom_id res chain seq x y z
N MET A 1 -47.56 10.89 -59.74
CA MET A 1 -46.32 11.57 -60.18
C MET A 1 -45.39 11.61 -58.97
N ALA A 2 -44.46 10.68 -58.83
CA ALA A 2 -43.10 10.70 -59.37
C ALA A 2 -42.14 11.62 -58.57
N LYS A 3 -41.19 10.95 -57.86
CA LYS A 3 -39.79 11.32 -57.54
C LYS A 3 -39.58 12.44 -56.50
N LEU A 4 -38.60 12.45 -55.59
CA LEU A 4 -37.32 11.72 -55.40
C LEU A 4 -36.86 12.03 -53.93
N LEU A 5 -36.61 11.07 -53.04
CA LEU A 5 -35.29 10.49 -52.67
C LEU A 5 -34.18 11.51 -52.33
N LEU A 6 -33.77 11.60 -51.05
CA LEU A 6 -32.50 11.01 -50.57
C LEU A 6 -32.42 10.96 -49.02
N ALA A 7 -32.03 9.77 -48.53
CA ALA A 7 -31.57 9.48 -47.17
C ALA A 7 -30.17 10.11 -46.93
N LEU A 8 -29.70 10.34 -45.70
CA LEU A 8 -29.13 9.37 -44.74
C LEU A 8 -29.12 10.03 -43.35
N ALA A 9 -29.76 9.45 -42.31
CA ALA A 9 -29.17 8.57 -41.27
C ALA A 9 -27.91 9.18 -40.61
N GLY A 10 -27.74 9.36 -39.30
CA GLY A 10 -28.33 8.86 -38.05
C GLY A 10 -27.24 9.15 -36.99
N VAL A 11 -27.55 9.57 -35.76
CA VAL A 11 -27.56 8.76 -34.51
C VAL A 11 -28.01 9.72 -33.37
N PRO A 12 -28.86 9.28 -32.42
CA PRO A 12 -29.57 10.17 -31.50
C PRO A 12 -28.83 10.42 -30.18
N LYS A 13 -28.94 11.66 -29.67
CA LYS A 13 -28.67 12.05 -28.28
C LYS A 13 -30.00 12.00 -27.51
N PHE A 14 -30.14 11.12 -26.53
CA PHE A 14 -31.20 11.22 -25.53
C PHE A 14 -30.64 11.81 -24.24
N LEU A 15 -30.97 13.08 -24.02
CA LEU A 15 -30.76 13.81 -22.78
C LEU A 15 -32.10 13.76 -22.02
N ALA A 16 -32.19 12.94 -20.97
CA ALA A 16 -33.35 12.92 -20.09
C ALA A 16 -33.12 13.91 -18.93
N ILE A 17 -33.82 15.03 -18.98
CA ILE A 17 -33.95 16.01 -17.90
C ILE A 17 -35.05 15.50 -16.97
N LEU A 18 -34.72 15.16 -15.72
CA LEU A 18 -35.71 14.97 -14.66
C LEU A 18 -35.73 16.20 -13.74
N LEU A 19 -36.81 16.95 -13.87
CA LEU A 19 -37.27 17.97 -12.92
C LEU A 19 -37.76 17.26 -11.65
N PHE A 20 -37.15 17.53 -10.49
CA PHE A 20 -37.75 17.22 -9.20
C PHE A 20 -38.26 18.49 -8.53
N LEU A 21 -39.57 18.48 -8.26
CA LEU A 21 -40.33 19.49 -7.55
C LEU A 21 -39.87 19.60 -6.10
N CYS A 22 -39.60 20.83 -5.66
CA CYS A 22 -39.35 21.19 -4.28
C CYS A 22 -40.67 21.08 -3.49
N SER A 23 -40.69 20.26 -2.44
CA SER A 23 -41.69 20.37 -1.37
C SER A 23 -40.96 20.48 -0.04
N SER A 24 -41.24 21.58 0.67
CA SER A 24 -40.64 21.95 1.94
C SER A 24 -41.27 21.11 3.06
N GLY A 25 -40.50 20.19 3.63
CA GLY A 25 -40.84 19.45 4.84
C GLY A 25 -39.71 19.56 5.83
N HIS A 26 -39.92 20.31 6.92
CA HIS A 26 -39.07 20.27 8.10
C HIS A 26 -39.11 18.85 8.69
N VAL A 27 -38.00 18.14 8.64
CA VAL A 27 -37.79 16.90 9.40
C VAL A 27 -36.55 17.12 10.26
N SER A 28 -36.77 17.12 11.57
CA SER A 28 -35.75 17.14 12.61
C SER A 28 -34.73 16.03 12.37
N ALA A 29 -33.45 16.37 12.56
CA ALA A 29 -32.35 15.43 12.52
C ALA A 29 -32.51 14.39 13.63
N GLU A 30 -33.16 13.28 13.33
CA GLU A 30 -33.01 12.05 14.08
C GLU A 30 -31.62 11.47 13.75
N ARG A 31 -30.92 11.16 14.82
CA ARG A 31 -29.59 10.58 14.92
C ARG A 31 -29.58 9.24 14.16
N SER A 32 -29.37 9.28 12.85
CA SER A 32 -29.18 8.08 12.03
C SER A 32 -27.87 7.41 12.40
N GLY A 33 -27.95 6.11 12.64
CA GLY A 33 -26.97 5.28 13.30
C GLY A 33 -25.57 5.35 12.72
N LYS A 34 -24.61 5.13 13.62
CA LYS A 34 -23.23 4.75 13.36
C LYS A 34 -23.25 3.64 12.29
N LEU A 35 -22.85 3.97 11.06
CA LEU A 35 -22.53 2.98 10.04
C LEU A 35 -21.31 2.23 10.56
N ASP A 36 -21.55 1.04 11.11
CA ASP A 36 -20.53 0.06 11.44
C ASP A 36 -20.05 -0.55 10.12
N ASP A 37 -19.27 0.23 9.36
CA ASP A 37 -18.83 -0.17 8.03
C ASP A 37 -17.48 -0.91 8.13
N GLY A 38 -17.58 -2.24 8.15
CA GLY A 38 -16.77 -3.09 7.29
C GLY A 38 -15.25 -3.14 7.51
N PHE A 39 -14.81 -3.69 8.66
CA PHE A 39 -13.64 -4.56 8.85
C PHE A 39 -13.17 -4.44 10.31
N ASN A 40 -13.27 -5.54 11.06
CA ASN A 40 -12.74 -5.62 12.41
C ASN A 40 -11.22 -5.76 12.36
N TYR A 41 -10.52 -4.90 13.09
CA TYR A 41 -9.08 -5.02 13.28
C TYR A 41 -8.70 -6.46 13.65
N ASN A 42 -7.71 -7.02 12.94
CA ASN A 42 -7.20 -8.36 13.17
C ASN A 42 -5.74 -8.26 13.62
N HIS A 43 -5.52 -8.47 14.92
CA HIS A 43 -4.20 -8.43 15.54
C HIS A 43 -3.21 -9.41 14.91
N THR A 44 -3.63 -10.65 14.64
CA THR A 44 -2.78 -11.67 14.02
C THR A 44 -2.36 -11.26 12.61
N LEU A 45 -3.28 -10.70 11.82
CA LEU A 45 -2.92 -10.17 10.50
C LEU A 45 -1.93 -9.00 10.64
N ALA A 46 -2.12 -8.09 11.61
CA ALA A 46 -1.16 -7.02 11.86
C ALA A 46 0.23 -7.57 12.21
N GLN A 47 0.33 -8.61 13.05
CA GLN A 47 1.58 -9.30 13.39
C GLN A 47 2.27 -9.91 12.15
N ILE A 48 1.51 -10.58 11.27
CA ILE A 48 2.06 -11.14 10.03
C ILE A 48 2.58 -10.02 9.11
N MET A 49 1.78 -8.96 8.92
CA MET A 49 2.13 -7.87 8.00
C MET A 49 3.31 -7.02 8.50
N VAL A 50 3.53 -6.91 9.81
CA VAL A 50 4.70 -6.19 10.36
C VAL A 50 5.98 -6.99 10.16
N GLU A 51 5.94 -8.33 10.23
CA GLU A 51 7.10 -9.16 9.92
C GLU A 51 7.54 -8.96 8.46
N TYR A 52 6.60 -9.01 7.50
CA TYR A 52 6.90 -8.69 6.10
C TYR A 52 7.44 -7.27 5.90
N ALA A 53 6.85 -6.28 6.59
CA ALA A 53 7.34 -4.89 6.56
C ALA A 53 8.74 -4.75 7.19
N SER A 54 9.15 -5.68 8.07
CA SER A 54 10.49 -5.73 8.64
C SER A 54 11.50 -6.43 7.73
N VAL A 55 11.08 -7.48 7.00
CA VAL A 55 11.94 -8.29 6.13
C VAL A 55 12.44 -7.50 4.94
N VAL A 56 11.60 -6.62 4.36
CA VAL A 56 11.95 -5.80 3.18
C VAL A 56 13.10 -4.82 3.43
N TYR A 57 13.52 -4.61 4.69
CA TYR A 57 14.68 -3.80 5.05
C TYR A 57 16.02 -4.53 4.98
N LEU A 58 16.01 -5.86 4.78
CA LEU A 58 17.24 -6.63 4.71
C LEU A 58 17.98 -6.36 3.39
N ASN A 59 19.31 -6.24 3.51
CA ASN A 59 20.19 -5.96 2.39
C ASN A 59 20.83 -7.22 1.81
N ASP A 60 20.76 -8.35 2.53
CA ASP A 60 21.17 -9.66 2.03
C ASP A 60 20.10 -10.20 1.08
N LEU A 61 20.24 -9.82 -0.20
CA LEU A 61 19.29 -10.17 -1.24
C LEU A 61 19.25 -11.68 -1.50
N ASP A 62 20.36 -12.41 -1.27
CA ASP A 62 20.41 -13.86 -1.51
C ASP A 62 19.63 -14.60 -0.44
N SER A 63 19.79 -14.20 0.83
CA SER A 63 19.00 -14.75 1.93
C SER A 63 17.51 -14.37 1.84
N LEU A 64 17.19 -13.21 1.27
CA LEU A 64 15.81 -12.82 0.96
C LEU A 64 15.21 -13.71 -0.13
N VAL A 65 15.94 -13.94 -1.22
CA VAL A 65 15.45 -14.77 -2.34
C VAL A 65 15.25 -16.22 -1.92
N ALA A 66 16.17 -16.76 -1.11
CA ALA A 66 16.02 -18.09 -0.53
C ALA A 66 15.04 -18.16 0.65
N TRP A 67 14.49 -17.01 1.07
CA TRP A 67 13.64 -16.85 2.26
C TRP A 67 14.18 -17.52 3.52
N ASN A 68 15.49 -17.44 3.75
CA ASN A 68 16.19 -18.02 4.90
C ASN A 68 16.91 -16.95 5.76
N CYS A 69 16.54 -15.69 5.55
CA CYS A 69 17.09 -14.54 6.24
C CYS A 69 16.76 -14.54 7.74
N THR A 70 17.49 -13.72 8.52
CA THR A 70 17.33 -13.62 9.98
C THR A 70 15.91 -13.25 10.44
N ARG A 71 15.13 -12.58 9.58
CA ARG A 71 13.73 -12.18 9.83
C ARG A 71 12.71 -13.01 9.02
N CYS A 72 13.16 -13.96 8.20
CA CYS A 72 12.33 -14.83 7.35
C CYS A 72 11.89 -16.08 8.13
N ASN A 73 11.47 -15.89 9.38
CA ASN A 73 11.10 -16.96 10.29
C ASN A 73 9.70 -16.69 10.86
N ASN A 74 9.30 -17.46 11.88
CA ASN A 74 8.04 -17.30 12.60
C ASN A 74 6.81 -17.25 11.68
N LEU A 75 6.13 -16.10 11.61
CA LEU A 75 4.86 -15.92 10.92
C LEU A 75 5.02 -15.78 9.41
N THR A 76 6.23 -15.51 8.92
CA THR A 76 6.52 -15.45 7.47
C THR A 76 7.14 -16.74 6.95
N LYS A 77 7.19 -17.80 7.76
CA LYS A 77 7.81 -19.08 7.38
C LYS A 77 7.06 -19.73 6.21
N GLY A 78 7.81 -20.12 5.18
CA GLY A 78 7.25 -20.80 4.00
C GLY A 78 6.74 -19.84 2.92
N PHE A 79 6.90 -18.53 3.10
CA PHE A 79 6.64 -17.57 2.04
C PHE A 79 7.51 -17.84 0.82
N GLN A 80 6.87 -17.85 -0.35
CA GLN A 80 7.53 -18.07 -1.62
C GLN A 80 7.71 -16.71 -2.30
N LEU A 81 8.91 -16.15 -2.17
CA LEU A 81 9.27 -14.96 -2.92
C LEU A 81 9.15 -15.26 -4.43
N VAL A 82 8.43 -14.40 -5.16
CA VAL A 82 8.32 -14.51 -6.62
C VAL A 82 9.21 -13.48 -7.30
N GLU A 83 9.19 -12.24 -6.82
CA GLU A 83 10.01 -11.18 -7.39
C GLU A 83 10.49 -10.20 -6.33
N LEU A 84 11.80 -9.95 -6.31
CA LEU A 84 12.42 -8.87 -5.55
C LEU A 84 12.82 -7.76 -6.52
N ILE A 85 12.28 -6.56 -6.28
CA ILE A 85 12.44 -5.40 -7.16
C ILE A 85 13.25 -4.34 -6.41
N VAL A 86 14.39 -3.98 -6.98
CA VAL A 86 15.29 -2.97 -6.42
C VAL A 86 15.55 -1.87 -7.46
N ASP A 87 15.10 -0.66 -7.14
CA ASP A 87 15.39 0.56 -7.89
C ASP A 87 16.59 1.27 -7.27
N LEU A 88 17.75 1.16 -7.91
CA LEU A 88 18.99 1.76 -7.39
C LEU A 88 19.00 3.27 -7.58
N GLN A 89 18.37 3.77 -8.65
CA GLN A 89 18.33 5.19 -8.98
C GLN A 89 17.55 5.98 -7.92
N HIS A 90 16.43 5.43 -7.48
CA HIS A 90 15.53 6.05 -6.49
C HIS A 90 15.65 5.43 -5.09
N CYS A 91 16.53 4.43 -4.93
CA CYS A 91 16.74 3.68 -3.70
C CYS A 91 15.46 3.01 -3.14
N LEU A 92 14.60 2.52 -4.02
CA LEU A 92 13.37 1.86 -3.63
C LEU A 92 13.56 0.34 -3.65
N GLN A 93 12.82 -0.35 -2.78
CA GLN A 93 12.84 -1.80 -2.71
C GLN A 93 11.46 -2.31 -2.37
N ALA A 94 11.01 -3.32 -3.09
CA ALA A 94 9.79 -4.04 -2.81
C ALA A 94 9.95 -5.50 -3.16
N PHE A 95 9.09 -6.35 -2.60
CA PHE A 95 8.95 -7.71 -3.08
C PHE A 95 7.49 -8.09 -3.27
N VAL A 96 7.28 -9.09 -4.12
CA VAL A 96 6.03 -9.80 -4.35
C VAL A 96 6.27 -11.29 -4.13
N GLY A 97 5.35 -11.97 -3.45
CA GLY A 97 5.41 -13.42 -3.31
C GLY A 97 4.11 -14.02 -2.79
N VAL A 98 4.07 -15.33 -2.65
CA VAL A 98 2.89 -16.10 -2.23
C VAL A 98 3.07 -16.59 -0.80
N ALA A 99 2.10 -16.26 0.05
CA ALA A 99 1.95 -16.72 1.41
C ALA A 99 0.87 -17.81 1.46
N GLU A 100 1.28 -19.06 1.70
CA GLU A 100 0.38 -20.21 1.72
C GLU A 100 -0.61 -20.13 2.91
N ASP A 101 -0.13 -19.72 4.07
CA ASP A 101 -0.88 -19.55 5.31
C ASP A 101 -1.99 -18.47 5.21
N LEU A 102 -1.71 -17.38 4.49
CA LEU A 102 -2.68 -16.34 4.18
C LEU A 102 -3.57 -16.67 2.97
N HIS A 103 -3.25 -17.74 2.24
CA HIS A 103 -3.79 -18.03 0.91
C HIS A 103 -3.85 -16.76 0.04
N GLY A 104 -2.69 -16.11 -0.11
CA GLY A 104 -2.62 -14.82 -0.77
C GLY A 104 -1.25 -14.38 -1.26
N ILE A 105 -1.27 -13.32 -2.06
CA ILE A 105 -0.09 -12.61 -2.54
C ILE A 105 0.27 -11.55 -1.51
N VAL A 106 1.52 -11.47 -1.09
CA VAL A 106 2.02 -10.38 -0.22
C VAL A 106 2.95 -9.48 -1.02
N ILE A 107 2.69 -8.18 -0.93
CA ILE A 107 3.49 -7.12 -1.50
C ILE A 107 4.01 -6.25 -0.35
N ALA A 108 5.32 -6.14 -0.19
CA ALA A 108 5.94 -5.32 0.85
C ALA A 108 6.85 -4.26 0.27
N PHE A 109 6.73 -3.02 0.76
CA PHE A 109 7.57 -1.89 0.35
C PHE A 109 8.47 -1.42 1.48
N ARG A 110 9.76 -1.22 1.17
CA ARG A 110 10.73 -0.62 2.08
C ARG A 110 10.51 0.88 2.19
N GLY A 111 10.61 1.40 3.42
CA GLY A 111 10.69 2.83 3.67
C GLY A 111 12.11 3.39 3.52
N THR A 112 12.32 4.58 4.09
CA THR A 112 13.60 5.29 4.05
C THR A 112 14.60 4.66 5.03
N GLN A 113 15.90 4.69 4.69
CA GLN A 113 16.96 4.27 5.62
C GLN A 113 17.08 5.22 6.81
N LYS A 114 17.38 4.68 8.00
CA LYS A 114 17.45 5.43 9.28
C LYS A 114 18.15 6.79 9.19
N ASN A 115 19.35 6.83 8.61
CA ASN A 115 20.17 8.05 8.54
C ASN A 115 19.61 9.11 7.58
N SER A 116 18.65 8.74 6.73
CA SER A 116 17.97 9.63 5.80
C SER A 116 16.55 10.00 6.25
N ILE A 117 16.04 9.38 7.32
CA ILE A 117 14.67 9.64 7.82
C ILE A 117 14.52 11.11 8.24
N GLN A 118 15.53 11.71 8.87
CA GLN A 118 15.50 13.14 9.25
C GLN A 118 15.30 14.05 8.05
N ASN A 119 16.11 13.89 7.00
CA ASN A 119 15.97 14.67 5.76
C ASN A 119 14.59 14.45 5.12
N TRP A 120 14.10 13.21 5.10
CA TRP A 120 12.78 12.89 4.56
C TRP A 120 11.64 13.53 5.36
N MET A 121 11.76 13.58 6.68
CA MET A 121 10.76 14.22 7.54
C MET A 121 10.76 15.74 7.38
N GLU A 122 11.92 16.36 7.23
CA GLU A 122 12.01 17.78 6.89
C GLU A 122 11.32 18.06 5.55
N ASP A 123 11.62 17.26 4.52
CA ASP A 123 10.96 17.37 3.21
C ASP A 123 9.44 17.24 3.33
N LEU A 124 8.95 16.28 4.11
CA LEU A 124 7.52 16.09 4.35
C LEU A 124 6.86 17.23 5.10
N TYR A 125 7.59 17.88 6.01
CA TYR A 125 7.08 19.01 6.76
C TYR A 125 6.82 20.22 5.85
N TYR A 126 7.70 20.48 4.89
CA TYR A 126 7.60 21.65 4.01
C TYR A 126 6.79 21.43 2.74
N ARG A 127 6.59 20.17 2.29
CA ARG A 127 5.89 19.87 1.05
C ARG A 127 4.37 20.01 1.19
N ARG A 128 3.79 20.66 0.19
CA ARG A 128 2.34 20.95 0.09
C ARG A 128 1.66 19.96 -0.84
N LEU A 129 0.34 19.88 -0.75
CA LEU A 129 -0.48 19.19 -1.76
C LEU A 129 -0.26 19.88 -3.12
N ASP A 130 0.49 19.25 -4.00
CA ASP A 130 1.07 19.89 -5.19
C ASP A 130 0.84 19.11 -6.49
N LEU A 131 0.22 17.93 -6.41
CA LEU A 131 -0.15 17.09 -7.54
C LEU A 131 -1.63 16.75 -7.49
N ARG A 132 -2.34 16.92 -8.61
CA ARG A 132 -3.74 16.48 -8.76
C ARG A 132 -3.76 14.99 -9.10
N TYR A 133 -4.49 14.20 -8.33
CA TYR A 133 -4.64 12.78 -8.63
C TYR A 133 -5.43 12.61 -9.94
N PRO A 134 -4.92 11.83 -10.92
CA PRO A 134 -5.61 11.67 -12.21
C PRO A 134 -7.01 11.09 -12.07
N GLY A 135 -7.95 11.55 -12.89
CA GLY A 135 -9.32 11.01 -12.94
C GLY A 135 -10.24 11.40 -11.79
N VAL A 136 -9.74 11.99 -10.69
CA VAL A 136 -10.55 12.33 -9.51
C VAL A 136 -10.53 13.84 -9.26
N LYS A 137 -11.65 14.51 -9.56
CA LYS A 137 -11.75 15.97 -9.46
C LYS A 137 -11.56 16.44 -8.00
N GLY A 138 -10.56 17.27 -7.77
CA GLY A 138 -10.28 17.87 -6.46
C GLY A 138 -9.41 17.00 -5.54
N ALA A 139 -9.14 15.75 -5.90
CA ALA A 139 -8.17 14.93 -5.21
C ALA A 139 -6.75 15.45 -5.47
N MET A 140 -5.99 15.65 -4.39
CA MET A 140 -4.60 16.07 -4.44
C MET A 140 -3.76 15.15 -3.58
N VAL A 141 -2.54 14.89 -4.02
CA VAL A 141 -1.60 13.96 -3.39
C VAL A 141 -0.21 14.56 -3.29
N HIS A 142 0.61 13.98 -2.42
CA HIS A 142 2.02 14.30 -2.31
C HIS A 142 2.76 13.81 -3.55
N ARG A 143 3.31 14.73 -4.36
CA ARG A 143 4.04 14.40 -5.60
C ARG A 143 5.15 13.37 -5.38
N GLY A 144 5.92 13.49 -4.29
CA GLY A 144 7.06 12.60 -4.03
C GLY A 144 6.65 11.13 -3.93
N PHE A 145 5.59 10.83 -3.15
CA PHE A 145 5.09 9.46 -3.01
C PHE A 145 4.42 8.97 -4.28
N TYR A 146 3.63 9.84 -4.93
CA TYR A 146 2.97 9.49 -6.19
C TYR A 146 3.98 9.09 -7.26
N THR A 147 5.03 9.91 -7.46
CA THR A 147 6.08 9.65 -8.44
C THR A 147 6.94 8.44 -8.07
N ALA A 148 7.26 8.24 -6.78
CA ALA A 148 8.03 7.08 -6.33
C ALA A 148 7.33 5.75 -6.64
N TYR A 149 5.99 5.69 -6.62
CA TYR A 149 5.26 4.51 -7.07
C TYR A 149 5.03 4.49 -8.60
N HIS A 150 4.42 5.54 -9.17
CA HIS A 150 3.90 5.51 -10.54
C HIS A 150 4.94 5.71 -11.64
N ASN A 151 6.06 6.38 -11.32
CA ASN A 151 7.06 6.80 -12.30
C ASN A 151 8.40 6.06 -12.13
N THR A 152 8.38 4.93 -11.42
CA THR A 152 9.54 4.05 -11.26
C THR A 152 9.22 2.66 -11.81
N THR A 153 10.22 1.78 -11.84
CA THR A 153 10.06 0.40 -12.28
C THR A 153 9.24 -0.45 -11.31
N LEU A 154 9.03 0.02 -10.07
CA LEU A 154 8.22 -0.70 -9.07
C LEU A 154 6.83 -1.06 -9.61
N ARG A 155 6.07 -0.06 -10.07
CA ARG A 155 4.68 -0.26 -10.50
C ARG A 155 4.54 -1.29 -11.63
N PRO A 156 5.18 -1.14 -12.80
CA PRO A 156 4.97 -2.08 -13.91
C PRO A 156 5.39 -3.51 -13.55
N ARG A 157 6.48 -3.69 -12.78
CA ARG A 157 6.92 -5.01 -12.33
C ARG A 157 5.91 -5.63 -11.38
N ILE A 158 5.56 -4.94 -10.29
CA ILE A 158 4.57 -5.43 -9.30
C ILE A 158 3.25 -5.80 -9.96
N VAL A 159 2.71 -4.93 -10.82
CA VAL A 159 1.46 -5.20 -11.54
C VAL A 159 1.59 -6.46 -12.39
N THR A 160 2.67 -6.60 -13.15
CA THR A 160 2.90 -7.78 -14.01
C THR A 160 2.99 -9.06 -13.18
N THR A 161 3.78 -9.06 -12.10
CA THR A 161 3.95 -10.21 -11.20
C THR A 161 2.63 -10.61 -10.56
N VAL A 162 1.89 -9.66 -10.01
CA VAL A 162 0.62 -9.91 -9.30
C VAL A 162 -0.42 -10.48 -10.26
N LEU A 163 -0.56 -9.91 -11.46
CA LEU A 163 -1.50 -10.42 -12.46
C LEU A 163 -1.13 -11.83 -12.92
N GLY A 164 0.15 -12.11 -13.18
CA GLY A 164 0.60 -13.45 -13.56
C GLY A 164 0.33 -14.51 -12.48
N ILE A 165 0.51 -14.16 -11.20
CA ILE A 165 0.17 -15.07 -10.09
C ILE A 165 -1.34 -15.31 -10.02
N LEU A 166 -2.16 -14.25 -10.14
CA LEU A 166 -3.62 -14.35 -10.09
C LEU A 166 -4.21 -15.12 -11.28
N GLU A 167 -3.56 -15.09 -12.44
CA GLU A 167 -3.93 -15.93 -13.59
C GLU A 167 -3.61 -17.42 -13.35
N SER A 168 -2.54 -17.70 -12.58
CA SER A 168 -2.06 -19.07 -12.31
C SER A 168 -2.75 -19.73 -11.11
N ILE A 169 -3.13 -18.94 -10.11
CA ILE A 169 -3.68 -19.43 -8.84
C ILE A 169 -4.99 -18.70 -8.54
N ASN A 170 -6.09 -19.41 -8.70
CA ASN A 170 -7.43 -18.86 -8.48
C ASN A 170 -7.72 -18.61 -6.99
N GLY A 171 -8.41 -17.50 -6.70
CA GLY A 171 -8.99 -17.25 -5.38
C GLY A 171 -8.04 -16.69 -4.33
N LEU A 172 -6.83 -16.27 -4.72
CA LEU A 172 -5.90 -15.61 -3.80
C LEU A 172 -6.42 -14.23 -3.35
N SER A 173 -6.16 -13.89 -2.10
CA SER A 173 -6.25 -12.50 -1.62
C SER A 173 -4.95 -11.74 -1.92
N VAL A 174 -5.01 -10.42 -2.08
CA VAL A 174 -3.82 -9.57 -2.17
C VAL A 174 -3.64 -8.82 -0.86
N TYR A 175 -2.45 -8.90 -0.27
CA TYR A 175 -2.07 -8.20 0.94
C TYR A 175 -0.93 -7.23 0.63
N VAL A 176 -1.08 -5.97 1.01
CA VAL A 176 -0.08 -4.94 0.75
C VAL A 176 0.35 -4.30 2.07
N THR A 177 1.66 -4.22 2.28
CA THR A 177 2.24 -3.63 3.49
C THR A 177 3.43 -2.75 3.19
N GLY A 178 3.74 -1.89 4.15
CA GLY A 178 4.91 -1.06 4.13
C GLY A 178 5.03 -0.22 5.38
N HIS A 179 6.27 0.11 5.71
CA HIS A 179 6.62 0.96 6.84
C HIS A 179 7.10 2.33 6.35
N SER A 180 6.75 3.40 7.07
CA SER A 180 7.24 4.76 6.76
C SER A 180 6.83 5.18 5.34
N MET A 181 7.77 5.68 4.52
CA MET A 181 7.58 5.89 3.08
C MET A 181 7.02 4.65 2.36
N GLY A 182 7.41 3.44 2.78
CA GLY A 182 6.89 2.19 2.21
C GLY A 182 5.38 2.04 2.41
N GLY A 183 4.83 2.55 3.53
CA GLY A 183 3.38 2.58 3.75
C GLY A 183 2.66 3.47 2.72
N ALA A 184 3.27 4.61 2.37
CA ALA A 184 2.73 5.48 1.33
C ALA A 184 2.70 4.80 -0.04
N LEU A 185 3.76 4.04 -0.38
CA LEU A 185 3.82 3.25 -1.62
C LEU A 185 2.83 2.09 -1.60
N ALA A 186 2.66 1.41 -0.46
CA ALA A 186 1.69 0.35 -0.26
C ALA A 186 0.25 0.83 -0.51
N ALA A 187 -0.10 2.03 -0.03
CA ALA A 187 -1.40 2.64 -0.31
C ALA A 187 -1.60 2.91 -1.81
N PHE A 188 -0.65 3.56 -2.48
CA PHE A 188 -0.77 3.79 -3.93
C PHE A 188 -0.84 2.48 -4.73
N CYS A 189 -0.07 1.47 -4.34
CA CYS A 189 -0.14 0.14 -4.93
C CYS A 189 -1.52 -0.48 -4.80
N SER A 190 -2.08 -0.45 -3.59
CA SER A 190 -3.40 -1.02 -3.34
C SER A 190 -4.48 -0.33 -4.16
N LEU A 191 -4.44 1.00 -4.21
CA LEU A 191 -5.38 1.79 -5.01
C LEU A 191 -5.24 1.54 -6.51
N ASP A 192 -4.02 1.41 -7.03
CA ASP A 192 -3.75 1.14 -8.45
C ASP A 192 -4.26 -0.25 -8.87
N LEU A 193 -4.00 -1.27 -8.06
CA LEU A 193 -4.48 -2.64 -8.29
C LEU A 193 -6.01 -2.71 -8.34
N VAL A 194 -6.71 -1.97 -7.48
CA VAL A 194 -8.18 -1.91 -7.51
C VAL A 194 -8.68 -1.06 -8.69
N ALA A 195 -8.23 0.19 -8.76
CA ALA A 195 -8.80 1.19 -9.67
C ALA A 195 -8.48 0.93 -11.15
N ASN A 196 -7.27 0.43 -11.44
CA ASN A 196 -6.77 0.26 -12.80
C ASN A 196 -6.72 -1.21 -13.25
N HIS A 197 -6.69 -2.16 -12.32
CA HIS A 197 -6.57 -3.59 -12.62
C HIS A 197 -7.75 -4.45 -12.11
N GLY A 198 -8.74 -3.85 -11.45
CA GLY A 198 -9.99 -4.51 -11.09
C GLY A 198 -9.85 -5.60 -10.02
N ILE A 199 -8.75 -5.62 -9.27
CA ILE A 199 -8.55 -6.55 -8.15
C ILE A 199 -9.51 -6.17 -7.02
N GLN A 200 -10.33 -7.12 -6.55
CA GLN A 200 -11.37 -6.82 -5.56
C GLN A 200 -11.00 -7.23 -4.13
N ASN A 201 -10.24 -8.30 -3.96
CA ASN A 201 -9.92 -8.87 -2.66
C ASN A 201 -8.53 -8.42 -2.21
N ILE A 202 -8.42 -7.15 -1.83
CA ILE A 202 -7.18 -6.53 -1.38
C ILE A 202 -7.29 -6.07 0.07
N ARG A 203 -6.23 -6.28 0.85
CA ARG A 203 -6.09 -5.80 2.22
C ARG A 203 -4.80 -5.03 2.38
N THR A 204 -4.88 -3.88 3.05
CA THR A 204 -3.73 -3.00 3.21
C THR A 204 -3.47 -2.75 4.68
N VAL A 205 -2.24 -3.03 5.12
CA VAL A 205 -1.80 -2.81 6.50
C VAL A 205 -0.49 -2.05 6.47
N THR A 206 -0.46 -0.85 7.00
CA THR A 206 0.75 0.00 6.95
C THR A 206 1.20 0.39 8.35
N PHE A 207 2.49 0.64 8.53
CA PHE A 207 3.10 0.99 9.81
C PHE A 207 3.78 2.36 9.70
N GLY A 208 3.47 3.29 10.60
CA GLY A 208 4.09 4.62 10.58
C GLY A 208 3.85 5.38 9.26
N GLN A 209 2.71 5.15 8.61
CA GLN A 209 2.42 5.74 7.30
C GLN A 209 2.21 7.26 7.43
N PRO A 210 2.90 8.09 6.63
CA PRO A 210 2.61 9.52 6.55
C PRO A 210 1.27 9.78 5.84
N ARG A 211 0.76 11.00 5.94
CA ARG A 211 -0.37 11.43 5.11
C ARG A 211 0.09 11.60 3.66
N ILE A 212 -0.73 11.18 2.70
CA ILE A 212 -0.32 11.18 1.28
C ILE A 212 -1.25 11.98 0.36
N GLY A 213 -2.42 12.41 0.82
CA GLY A 213 -3.34 13.21 0.03
C GLY A 213 -4.27 14.06 0.86
N ASN A 214 -5.17 14.80 0.20
CA ASN A 214 -6.20 15.60 0.86
C ASN A 214 -7.44 14.75 1.21
N ILE A 215 -8.42 15.36 1.88
CA ILE A 215 -9.67 14.69 2.25
C ILE A 215 -10.40 14.05 1.06
N VAL A 216 -10.42 14.71 -0.11
CA VAL A 216 -11.05 14.17 -1.32
C VAL A 216 -10.35 12.89 -1.79
N PHE A 217 -9.02 12.86 -1.72
CA PHE A 217 -8.26 11.63 -1.99
C PHE A 217 -8.51 10.56 -0.93
N ALA A 218 -8.58 10.93 0.36
CA ALA A 218 -8.82 9.98 1.44
C ALA A 218 -10.21 9.31 1.33
N GLU A 219 -11.25 10.08 1.03
CA GLU A 219 -12.60 9.58 0.76
C GLU A 219 -12.62 8.65 -0.47
N PHE A 220 -11.96 9.06 -1.56
CA PHE A 220 -11.81 8.24 -2.75
C PHE A 220 -11.11 6.91 -2.46
N PHE A 221 -10.00 6.95 -1.72
CA PHE A 221 -9.26 5.76 -1.31
C PHE A 221 -10.14 4.81 -0.50
N ASN A 222 -10.82 5.31 0.55
CA ASN A 222 -11.69 4.49 1.40
C ASN A 222 -12.83 3.85 0.62
N SER A 223 -13.33 4.51 -0.44
CA SER A 223 -14.40 3.96 -1.28
C SER A 223 -13.96 2.76 -2.14
N LEU A 224 -12.68 2.65 -2.47
CA LEU A 224 -12.14 1.59 -3.33
C LEU A 224 -11.36 0.53 -2.55
N VAL A 225 -10.66 0.92 -1.49
CA VAL A 225 -9.80 0.03 -0.68
C VAL A 225 -10.25 0.05 0.80
N PRO A 226 -11.52 -0.31 1.09
CA PRO A 226 -12.08 -0.18 2.45
C PRO A 226 -11.38 -1.08 3.48
N GLN A 227 -10.78 -2.20 3.04
CA GLN A 227 -10.04 -3.13 3.89
C GLN A 227 -8.62 -2.63 4.19
N THR A 228 -8.52 -1.41 4.74
CA THR A 228 -7.27 -0.74 5.07
C THR A 228 -7.25 -0.32 6.53
N TYR A 229 -6.19 -0.70 7.25
CA TYR A 229 -5.89 -0.12 8.56
C TYR A 229 -4.41 0.29 8.67
N ARG A 230 -4.19 1.37 9.43
CA ARG A 230 -2.87 1.97 9.64
C ARG A 230 -2.49 1.82 11.10
N MET A 231 -1.35 1.18 11.34
CA MET A 231 -0.76 1.08 12.66
C MET A 231 0.07 2.35 12.93
N THR A 232 -0.19 3.00 14.05
CA THR A 232 0.62 4.10 14.61
C THR A 232 1.17 3.67 15.97
N HIS A 233 2.32 4.19 16.37
CA HIS A 233 2.97 3.76 17.60
C HIS A 233 3.41 4.96 18.44
N GLU A 234 2.93 5.03 19.68
CA GLU A 234 3.30 6.02 20.69
C GLU A 234 3.32 7.44 20.10
N HIS A 235 4.49 8.08 20.12
CA HIS A 235 4.73 9.44 19.65
C HIS A 235 5.46 9.46 18.30
N ASP A 236 5.27 8.42 17.46
CA ASP A 236 5.84 8.35 16.12
C ASP A 236 5.55 9.64 15.35
N MET A 237 6.61 10.33 14.93
CA MET A 237 6.50 11.60 14.22
C MET A 237 5.93 11.47 12.80
N VAL A 238 6.13 10.35 12.10
CA VAL A 238 5.85 10.25 10.66
C VAL A 238 4.36 10.26 10.33
N PRO A 239 3.46 9.59 11.06
CA PRO A 239 2.01 9.73 10.87
C PRO A 239 1.48 11.16 11.08
N HIS A 240 2.26 12.02 11.74
CA HIS A 240 1.90 13.43 11.93
C HIS A 240 2.34 14.31 10.76
N LEU A 241 3.00 13.73 9.75
CA LEU A 241 3.52 14.44 8.58
C LEU A 241 2.85 13.97 7.26
N PRO A 242 2.70 14.87 6.28
CA PRO A 242 2.75 16.32 6.42
C PRO A 242 1.72 16.85 7.45
N PRO A 243 1.90 18.07 7.99
CA PRO A 243 1.08 18.58 9.08
C PRO A 243 -0.42 18.67 8.74
N TYR A 244 -1.25 18.36 9.73
CA TYR A 244 -2.69 18.60 9.71
C TYR A 244 -3.02 19.91 10.42
N TYR A 245 -3.70 20.83 9.75
CA TYR A 245 -4.12 22.11 10.32
C TYR A 245 -5.62 22.08 10.65
N SER A 246 -5.96 21.93 11.94
CA SER A 246 -7.36 21.87 12.40
C SER A 246 -8.21 23.09 12.03
N LEU A 247 -7.59 24.26 11.85
CA LEU A 247 -8.27 25.48 11.40
C LEU A 247 -8.58 25.49 9.89
N PHE A 248 -7.87 24.68 9.10
CA PHE A 248 -8.01 24.59 7.65
C PHE A 248 -8.02 23.12 7.17
N PRO A 249 -8.98 22.30 7.63
CA PRO A 249 -8.99 20.86 7.34
C PRO A 249 -9.06 20.60 5.84
N HIS A 250 -9.88 21.33 5.08
CA HIS A 250 -10.01 21.15 3.62
C HIS A 250 -8.74 21.47 2.81
N ARG A 251 -7.74 22.14 3.43
CA ARG A 251 -6.44 22.45 2.82
C ARG A 251 -5.30 21.61 3.39
N SER A 252 -5.60 20.74 4.34
CA SER A 252 -4.63 19.85 4.97
C SER A 252 -4.50 18.55 4.20
N PHE A 253 -3.40 17.85 4.45
CA PHE A 253 -3.36 16.43 4.17
C PHE A 253 -4.27 15.69 5.15
N HIS A 254 -4.84 14.57 4.71
CA HIS A 254 -5.69 13.69 5.50
C HIS A 254 -5.21 12.25 5.33
N HIS A 255 -5.33 11.50 6.41
CA HIS A 255 -5.27 10.06 6.39
C HIS A 255 -6.57 9.43 5.88
N PHE A 256 -6.46 8.17 5.47
CA PHE A 256 -7.54 7.24 5.13
C PHE A 256 -7.28 5.91 5.86
N GLY A 257 -8.21 4.97 5.77
CA GLY A 257 -8.17 3.73 6.52
C GLY A 257 -8.33 3.96 8.03
N ARG A 258 -8.70 2.89 8.74
CA ARG A 258 -8.87 2.94 10.19
C ARG A 258 -7.51 2.96 10.88
N GLU A 259 -7.29 3.92 11.77
CA GLU A 259 -6.10 3.93 12.61
C GLU A 259 -6.23 2.90 13.75
N VAL A 260 -5.11 2.24 14.05
CA VAL A 260 -4.92 1.43 15.26
C VAL A 260 -3.66 1.93 15.93
N TRP A 261 -3.84 2.58 17.08
CA TRP A 261 -2.75 3.24 17.81
C TRP A 261 -2.23 2.32 18.90
N ILE A 262 -0.97 1.90 18.77
CA ILE A 262 -0.22 1.14 19.77
C ILE A 262 0.39 2.15 20.75
N HIS A 263 -0.02 2.13 22.00
CA HIS A 263 0.51 3.05 23.01
C HIS A 263 0.55 2.42 24.40
N LYS A 264 1.40 2.96 25.27
CA LYS A 264 1.47 2.51 26.65
C LYS A 264 0.34 3.11 27.47
N VAL A 265 -0.17 2.27 28.36
CA VAL A 265 -1.03 2.70 29.46
C VAL A 265 -0.29 2.41 30.75
N GLU A 266 -0.15 3.44 31.58
CA GLU A 266 0.42 3.30 32.92
C GLU A 266 -0.67 2.95 33.92
N ASN A 267 -0.43 1.93 34.74
CA ASN A 267 -1.25 1.62 35.90
C ASN A 267 -0.35 1.37 37.11
N GLU A 268 -0.40 2.28 38.10
CA GLU A 268 0.22 2.36 39.45
C GLU A 268 1.66 1.82 39.68
N SER A 269 2.16 0.86 38.92
CA SER A 269 3.55 0.35 38.91
C SER A 269 3.97 -0.38 37.61
N GLN A 270 3.12 -0.48 36.57
CA GLN A 270 3.44 -1.18 35.32
C GLN A 270 2.95 -0.38 34.09
N SER A 271 3.75 -0.42 33.02
CA SER A 271 3.35 0.01 31.69
C SER A 271 3.19 -1.20 30.78
N TYR A 272 2.10 -1.22 30.01
CA TYR A 272 1.84 -2.26 29.01
C TYR A 272 1.32 -1.62 27.72
N ASP A 273 1.66 -2.24 26.59
CA ASP A 273 1.23 -1.78 25.28
C ASP A 273 -0.24 -2.14 25.05
N VAL A 274 -1.01 -1.19 24.54
CA VAL A 274 -2.44 -1.31 24.22
C VAL A 274 -2.66 -0.89 22.78
N GLU A 275 -3.54 -1.60 22.08
CA GLU A 275 -3.95 -1.30 20.70
C GLU A 275 -5.33 -0.65 20.71
N THR A 276 -5.37 0.67 20.52
CA THR A 276 -6.61 1.45 20.47
C THR A 276 -7.08 1.57 19.02
N VAL A 277 -8.25 1.00 18.71
CA VAL A 277 -8.89 1.10 17.39
C VAL A 277 -9.69 2.40 17.30
N CYS A 278 -9.31 3.28 16.38
CA CYS A 278 -9.85 4.64 16.26
C CYS A 278 -11.17 4.71 15.48
N ASP A 279 -11.81 5.88 15.48
CA ASP A 279 -13.16 6.09 14.92
C ASP A 279 -13.32 5.85 13.41
N GLY A 280 -12.21 5.74 12.67
CA GLY A 280 -12.18 5.50 11.22
C GLY A 280 -12.32 6.75 10.36
N SER A 281 -12.35 7.95 10.95
CA SER A 281 -12.35 9.22 10.22
C SER A 281 -11.04 9.50 9.48
N GLY A 282 -9.98 8.74 9.80
CA GLY A 282 -8.61 8.97 9.38
C GLY A 282 -7.86 9.94 10.30
N GLU A 283 -8.57 10.89 10.91
CA GLU A 283 -7.99 11.95 11.73
C GLU A 283 -8.65 12.02 13.12
N ASP A 284 -8.79 10.88 13.81
CA ASP A 284 -9.38 10.82 15.16
C ASP A 284 -8.56 11.64 16.17
N PRO A 285 -9.10 12.71 16.79
CA PRO A 285 -8.36 13.56 17.72
C PRO A 285 -8.03 12.85 19.06
N THR A 286 -8.60 11.68 19.33
CA THR A 286 -8.43 10.93 20.58
C THR A 286 -7.36 9.82 20.49
N CYS A 287 -6.89 9.49 19.29
CA CYS A 287 -5.82 8.51 19.04
C CYS A 287 -4.43 9.17 18.98
N SER A 288 -3.53 8.76 18.06
CA SER A 288 -2.18 9.33 17.98
C SER A 288 -2.20 10.85 17.81
N ARG A 289 -3.24 11.44 17.20
CA ARG A 289 -3.39 12.91 17.14
C ARG A 289 -3.52 13.61 18.49
N SER A 290 -3.82 12.87 19.56
CA SER A 290 -3.84 13.39 20.92
C SER A 290 -2.45 13.69 21.48
N VAL A 291 -1.39 13.10 20.89
CA VAL A 291 0.00 13.30 21.28
C VAL A 291 0.78 14.13 20.27
N ALA A 292 1.91 14.69 20.71
CA ALA A 292 2.87 15.31 19.80
C ALA A 292 3.71 14.22 19.14
N GLY A 293 3.64 14.09 17.81
CA GLY A 293 4.53 13.24 17.03
C GLY A 293 5.94 13.81 17.01
N ASN A 294 6.79 13.35 17.93
CA ASN A 294 8.12 13.90 18.18
C ASN A 294 9.20 12.82 18.43
N SER A 295 8.88 11.55 18.16
CA SER A 295 9.75 10.41 18.44
C SER A 295 10.12 9.65 17.15
N ILE A 296 11.41 9.68 16.81
CA ILE A 296 11.99 8.81 15.79
C ILE A 296 12.14 7.37 16.31
N PRO A 297 12.54 7.11 17.57
CA PRO A 297 12.58 5.75 18.09
C PRO A 297 11.24 5.01 17.98
N ASP A 298 10.11 5.68 18.26
CA ASP A 298 8.78 5.08 18.15
C ASP A 298 8.41 4.78 16.69
N HIS A 299 8.94 5.56 15.74
CA HIS A 299 8.82 5.26 14.32
C HIS A 299 9.54 3.97 13.91
N LEU A 300 10.64 3.61 14.57
CA LEU A 300 11.49 2.49 14.14
C LEU A 300 11.10 1.14 14.72
N CYS A 301 10.11 1.10 15.61
CA CYS A 301 9.68 -0.11 16.30
C CYS A 301 8.16 -0.23 16.26
N TYR A 302 7.66 -1.38 15.79
CA TYR A 302 6.22 -1.68 15.79
C TYR A 302 6.03 -3.13 16.22
N MET A 303 5.14 -3.35 17.19
CA MET A 303 4.80 -4.69 17.70
C MET A 303 6.03 -5.51 18.13
N GLY A 304 7.05 -4.84 18.70
CA GLY A 304 8.30 -5.46 19.14
C GLY A 304 9.33 -5.72 18.01
N LEU A 305 9.04 -5.34 16.77
CA LEU A 305 9.94 -5.54 15.63
C LEU A 305 10.58 -4.23 15.18
N SER A 306 11.88 -4.31 14.87
CA SER A 306 12.68 -3.20 14.35
C SER A 306 12.50 -3.03 12.84
N LEU A 307 11.93 -1.90 12.40
CA LEU A 307 11.61 -1.59 11.01
C LEU A 307 12.68 -0.69 10.36
N GLN A 308 13.93 -1.14 10.43
CA GLN A 308 15.11 -0.50 9.82
C GLN A 308 16.09 -1.56 9.32
N ALA A 309 16.99 -1.16 8.42
CA ALA A 309 18.09 -2.01 7.94
C ALA A 309 19.08 -2.32 9.07
N ASP A 310 19.58 -3.56 9.11
CA ASP A 310 20.56 -4.02 10.12
C ASP A 310 21.94 -3.40 9.90
N THR A 311 22.28 -3.09 8.66
CA THR A 311 23.52 -2.43 8.26
C THR A 311 23.21 -1.24 7.37
N TRP A 312 24.00 -0.18 7.53
CA TRP A 312 23.99 0.90 6.56
C TRP A 312 24.65 0.40 5.27
N SER A 313 23.95 0.53 4.17
CA SER A 313 24.54 0.43 2.85
C SER A 313 24.18 1.70 2.07
N PRO A 314 25.07 2.22 1.22
CA PRO A 314 24.60 2.99 0.08
C PRO A 314 23.55 2.14 -0.65
N CYS A 315 22.74 2.72 -1.53
CA CYS A 315 21.80 1.97 -2.36
C CYS A 315 22.53 1.08 -3.40
N SER A 316 23.65 0.48 -3.01
CA SER A 316 24.55 -0.47 -3.61
C SER A 316 24.42 -1.78 -2.83
N PHE A 317 24.19 -2.88 -3.53
CA PHE A 317 23.99 -4.19 -2.94
C PHE A 317 25.16 -5.11 -3.30
N ILE A 318 25.42 -6.10 -2.46
CA ILE A 318 26.36 -7.17 -2.78
C ILE A 318 25.60 -8.16 -3.67
N LEU A 319 25.98 -8.22 -4.95
CA LEU A 319 25.54 -9.27 -5.86
C LEU A 319 26.52 -10.44 -5.70
N THR A 320 26.07 -11.57 -5.18
CA THR A 320 26.78 -12.83 -5.36
C THR A 320 26.17 -13.56 -6.57
N ASN A 321 27.03 -14.09 -7.45
CA ASN A 321 26.57 -14.93 -8.55
C ASN A 321 26.10 -16.27 -7.96
N ASN A 322 24.78 -16.49 -7.97
CA ASN A 322 24.18 -17.76 -7.58
C ASN A 322 23.55 -18.40 -8.83
N GLU A 323 23.86 -19.68 -9.08
CA GLU A 323 23.42 -20.41 -10.29
C GLU A 323 21.90 -20.64 -10.33
N ASN A 324 21.18 -20.35 -9.22
CA ASN A 324 19.74 -20.56 -9.09
C ASN A 324 18.87 -19.31 -9.32
N MET A 325 19.40 -18.24 -9.92
CA MET A 325 18.71 -16.95 -10.05
C MET A 325 18.86 -16.34 -11.43
N THR A 326 17.80 -15.72 -11.94
CA THR A 326 17.90 -14.77 -13.04
C THR A 326 18.09 -13.36 -12.46
N ILE A 327 19.13 -12.69 -12.94
CA ILE A 327 19.43 -11.29 -12.62
C ILE A 327 19.20 -10.50 -13.90
N GLU A 328 18.11 -9.72 -13.95
CA GLU A 328 17.95 -8.71 -14.98
C GLU A 328 18.54 -7.40 -14.47
N THR A 329 19.62 -6.96 -15.11
CA THR A 329 20.20 -5.62 -14.93
C THR A 329 20.01 -4.84 -16.22
N GLU A 330 19.02 -3.95 -16.23
CA GLU A 330 18.92 -2.86 -17.21
C GLU A 330 18.96 -1.54 -16.44
N ASP A 331 19.57 -0.50 -17.01
CA ASP A 331 19.47 0.92 -16.62
C ASP A 331 19.37 1.27 -15.12
N GLY A 332 20.14 0.61 -14.25
CA GLY A 332 20.21 0.93 -12.81
C GLY A 332 19.22 0.17 -11.91
N PHE A 333 18.78 -1.01 -12.34
CA PHE A 333 17.88 -1.88 -11.57
C PHE A 333 18.50 -3.25 -11.30
N ILE A 334 18.07 -3.88 -10.20
CA ILE A 334 18.33 -5.30 -9.93
C ILE A 334 16.98 -5.94 -9.70
N ILE A 335 16.62 -6.85 -10.60
CA ILE A 335 15.53 -7.81 -10.36
C ILE A 335 16.16 -9.14 -10.02
N LYS A 336 15.67 -9.76 -8.95
CA LYS A 336 15.95 -11.16 -8.65
C LYS A 336 14.65 -11.96 -8.67
N MET A 337 14.59 -12.96 -9.54
CA MET A 337 13.56 -13.99 -9.52
C MET A 337 14.21 -15.33 -9.13
N PRO A 338 13.59 -16.10 -8.22
CA PRO A 338 13.96 -17.50 -8.04
C PRO A 338 13.52 -18.31 -9.28
N LEU A 339 14.38 -19.22 -9.75
CA LEU A 339 14.17 -20.05 -10.96
C LEU A 339 12.94 -20.98 -10.93
N LEU A 340 12.09 -20.96 -9.90
CA LEU A 340 11.02 -21.94 -9.70
C LEU A 340 9.71 -21.66 -10.45
N LEU A 341 9.60 -20.54 -11.19
CA LEU A 341 8.36 -20.19 -11.91
C LEU A 341 8.38 -20.43 -13.43
N GLU A 342 9.51 -20.85 -14.02
CA GLU A 342 9.53 -21.25 -15.43
C GLU A 342 8.99 -22.68 -15.65
N ALA A 343 8.76 -23.46 -14.60
CA ALA A 343 8.43 -24.88 -14.69
C ALA A 343 6.92 -25.23 -14.69
N GLN A 344 6.01 -24.26 -14.85
CA GLN A 344 4.55 -24.55 -14.92
C GLN A 344 3.86 -24.08 -16.21
N ALA A 345 4.62 -23.69 -17.24
CA ALA A 345 4.06 -23.35 -18.56
C ALA A 345 4.18 -24.46 -19.61
N GLU A 346 4.68 -25.66 -19.27
CA GLU A 346 4.59 -26.83 -20.16
C GLU A 346 3.43 -27.74 -19.71
N VAL A 347 2.21 -27.39 -20.14
CA VAL A 347 1.18 -28.41 -20.33
C VAL A 347 1.60 -29.22 -21.54
N GLN A 348 2.18 -30.39 -21.27
CA GLN A 348 2.33 -31.47 -22.25
C GLN A 348 0.95 -31.79 -22.84
N ASP A 349 0.74 -31.46 -24.12
CA ASP A 349 -0.26 -32.12 -24.96
C ASP A 349 0.32 -33.49 -25.37
N PRO A 350 -0.21 -34.63 -24.89
CA PRO A 350 0.32 -35.94 -25.26
C PRO A 350 -0.15 -36.41 -26.65
N ASN A 351 -0.91 -35.63 -27.42
CA ASN A 351 -1.59 -36.11 -28.63
C ASN A 351 -1.56 -35.16 -29.84
N GLY A 352 -0.42 -34.52 -30.14
CA GLY A 352 -0.19 -33.82 -31.41
C GLY A 352 0.38 -34.73 -32.52
N PRO A 353 -0.13 -34.70 -33.77
CA PRO A 353 0.19 -35.69 -34.81
C PRO A 353 1.58 -35.50 -35.41
N GLN A 354 2.34 -36.60 -35.52
CA GLN A 354 3.56 -36.67 -36.32
C GLN A 354 3.20 -36.65 -37.81
N LEU A 355 3.56 -35.57 -38.50
CA LEU A 355 3.52 -35.49 -39.96
C LEU A 355 4.81 -36.11 -40.53
N PHE A 356 4.62 -37.12 -41.39
CA PHE A 356 5.59 -37.57 -42.38
C PHE A 356 5.64 -36.60 -43.57
#